data_AF-A0A453J618-F1
#
_entry.id   AF-A0A453J618-F1
#
_cell.length_a   1.000
_cell.length_b   1.000
_cell.length_c   1.000
_cell.angle_alpha   90.00
_cell.angle_beta   90.00
_cell.angle_gamma   90.00
#
_symmetry.space_group_name_H-M   'P 1'
#
loop_
_entity.id
_entity.type
_entity.pdbx_description
1 polymer ?
#
loop_
_entity_poly.entity_id
_entity_poly.type
_entity_poly.pdbx_seq_one_letter_code
_entity_poly.pdbx_strand_id
1 'polypeptide(L)'
;YELGEMVGKGTFAEVFRAVHAPTGARVAVKEIDRRRVDDHVRRGILQEMSILGSLSHPNILRLINTIETGEKLFLVLEYCDGGDLEAYRQTHGGPRNRLPEATARDFTRQLAEGLKVLRGERIVHRDLKPQ
;
A
#
# COMPACT_ATOMS: atom_id res chain seq x y z
N TYR A 1 12.58 -7.69 -11.31
CA TYR A 1 11.11 -7.67 -11.34
C TYR A 1 10.70 -7.35 -12.76
N GLU A 2 9.73 -8.07 -13.29
CA GLU A 2 9.15 -7.78 -14.61
C GLU A 2 7.93 -6.88 -14.39
N LEU A 3 8.04 -5.61 -14.81
CA LEU A 3 6.95 -4.64 -14.69
C LEU A 3 5.87 -4.94 -15.72
N GLY A 4 4.61 -4.85 -15.28
CA GLY A 4 3.42 -4.96 -16.10
C GLY A 4 2.66 -3.63 -16.15
N GLU A 5 1.34 -3.73 -16.11
CA GLU A 5 0.43 -2.58 -16.19
C GLU A 5 0.58 -1.62 -15.00
N MET A 6 0.42 -0.32 -15.27
CA MET A 6 0.29 0.70 -14.22
C MET A 6 -1.09 0.55 -13.57
N VAL A 7 -1.10 0.39 -12.26
CA VAL A 7 -2.32 0.20 -11.45
C VAL A 7 -2.66 1.41 -10.58
N GLY A 8 -1.75 2.37 -10.45
CA GLY A 8 -2.00 3.58 -9.68
C GLY A 8 -1.04 4.70 -10.05
N LYS A 9 -1.49 5.95 -9.85
CA LYS A 9 -0.69 7.15 -10.09
C LYS A 9 -0.96 8.18 -8.99
N GLY A 10 0.11 8.61 -8.33
CA GLY A 10 0.11 9.71 -7.37
C GLY A 10 0.92 10.90 -7.89
N THR A 11 1.05 11.93 -7.05
CA THR A 11 1.75 13.18 -7.40
C THR A 11 3.22 12.94 -7.78
N PHE A 12 3.91 12.08 -7.03
CA PHE A 12 5.35 11.83 -7.17
C PHE A 12 5.70 10.36 -7.46
N ALA A 13 4.68 9.50 -7.56
CA ALA A 13 4.87 8.06 -7.66
C ALA A 13 3.90 7.43 -8.66
N GLU A 14 4.37 6.40 -9.35
CA GLU A 14 3.56 5.53 -10.20
C GLU A 14 3.65 4.11 -9.65
N VAL A 15 2.52 3.40 -9.61
CA VAL A 15 2.44 2.04 -9.06
C VAL A 15 2.17 1.08 -10.20
N PHE A 16 3.02 0.07 -10.33
CA PHE A 16 2.94 -0.94 -11.37
C PHE A 16 2.66 -2.31 -10.74
N ARG A 17 1.83 -3.10 -11.38
CA ARG A 17 1.82 -4.55 -11.13
C ARG A 17 3.13 -5.13 -11.66
N ALA A 18 3.72 -6.08 -10.95
CA ALA A 18 4.93 -6.75 -11.41
C ALA A 18 5.01 -8.20 -10.94
N VAL A 19 5.93 -8.95 -11.54
CA VAL A 19 6.24 -10.33 -11.15
C VAL A 19 7.70 -10.43 -10.71
N HIS A 20 7.94 -11.08 -9.57
CA HIS A 20 9.28 -11.45 -9.15
C HIS A 20 9.72 -12.71 -9.90
N ALA A 21 10.40 -12.51 -11.04
CA ALA A 21 10.78 -13.57 -11.99
C ALA A 21 11.32 -14.88 -11.37
N PRO A 22 12.23 -14.86 -10.37
CA PRO A 22 12.73 -16.09 -9.76
C PRO A 22 11.67 -16.93 -9.04
N THR A 23 10.62 -16.30 -8.50
CA THR A 23 9.61 -16.96 -7.65
C THR A 23 8.22 -17.02 -8.26
N GLY A 24 7.98 -16.27 -9.34
CA GLY A 24 6.63 -16.05 -9.89
C GLY A 24 5.69 -15.23 -8.99
N ALA A 25 6.15 -14.72 -7.85
CA ALA A 25 5.30 -13.96 -6.92
C ALA A 25 4.82 -12.64 -7.54
N ARG A 26 3.52 -12.37 -7.44
CA ARG A 26 2.92 -11.08 -7.81
C ARG A 26 3.27 -10.03 -6.77
N VAL A 27 3.71 -8.85 -7.21
CA VAL A 27 4.08 -7.71 -6.36
C VAL A 27 3.55 -6.40 -6.96
N ALA A 28 3.44 -5.37 -6.13
CA ALA A 28 3.26 -4.00 -6.57
C ALA A 28 4.61 -3.26 -6.49
N VAL A 29 4.94 -2.46 -7.50
CA VAL A 29 6.16 -1.64 -7.51
C VAL A 29 5.76 -0.17 -7.55
N LYS A 30 5.97 0.53 -6.43
CA LYS A 30 5.81 1.98 -6.33
C LYS A 30 7.11 2.64 -6.76
N GLU A 31 7.15 3.15 -7.98
CA GLU A 31 8.25 3.92 -8.53
C GLU A 31 8.10 5.40 -8.11
N ILE A 32 9.17 5.99 -7.57
CA ILE A 32 9.22 7.38 -7.12
C ILE A 32 10.35 8.10 -7.87
N ASP A 33 10.03 9.21 -8.54
CA ASP A 33 11.04 10.08 -9.16
C ASP A 33 11.65 11.02 -8.11
N ARG A 34 12.91 10.77 -7.76
CA ARG A 34 13.64 11.49 -6.70
C ARG A 34 13.88 12.96 -7.03
N ARG A 35 13.83 13.34 -8.31
CA ARG A 35 14.02 14.72 -8.77
C ARG A 35 12.77 15.57 -8.54
N ARG A 36 11.61 14.92 -8.40
CA ARG A 36 10.31 15.57 -8.22
C ARG A 36 9.90 15.71 -6.74
N VAL A 37 10.72 15.23 -5.80
CA VAL A 37 10.43 15.26 -4.36
C VAL A 37 11.33 16.25 -3.63
N ASP A 38 10.69 17.15 -2.89
CA ASP A 38 11.36 18.03 -1.95
C ASP A 38 11.82 17.28 -0.68
N ASP A 39 12.55 17.97 0.19
CA ASP A 39 13.08 17.39 1.42
C ASP A 39 11.99 16.96 2.41
N HIS A 40 10.82 17.58 2.38
CA HIS A 40 9.69 17.19 3.23
C HIS A 40 9.12 15.85 2.78
N VAL A 41 8.84 15.70 1.48
CA VAL A 41 8.36 14.45 0.90
C VAL A 41 9.40 13.35 1.03
N ARG A 42 10.69 13.65 0.84
CA ARG A 42 11.78 12.68 1.05
C ARG A 42 11.78 12.12 2.48
N ARG A 43 11.63 12.97 3.50
CA ARG A 43 11.51 12.50 4.89
C ARG A 43 10.28 11.62 5.10
N GLY A 44 9.15 11.95 4.47
CA GLY A 44 7.95 11.13 4.49
C GLY A 44 8.18 9.73 3.91
N ILE A 45 8.88 9.64 2.77
CA ILE A 45 9.22 8.37 2.13
C ILE A 45 10.16 7.53 3.01
N LEU A 46 11.20 8.13 3.58
CA LEU A 46 12.12 7.43 4.48
C LEU A 46 11.38 6.92 5.74
N GLN A 47 10.44 7.70 6.26
CA GLN A 47 9.59 7.28 7.36
C GLN A 47 8.67 6.12 6.96
N GLU A 48 8.03 6.19 5.78
CA GLU A 48 7.21 5.10 5.22
C GLU A 48 8.02 3.81 5.11
N MET A 49 9.22 3.88 4.53
CA MET A 49 10.13 2.73 4.41
C MET A 49 10.53 2.15 5.77
N SER A 50 10.87 3.02 6.74
CA SER A 50 11.24 2.60 8.09
C SER A 50 10.10 1.90 8.80
N ILE A 51 8.87 2.41 8.66
CA ILE A 51 7.67 1.84 9.29
C ILE A 51 7.31 0.51 8.64
N LEU A 52 7.19 0.47 7.32
CA LEU A 52 6.81 -0.77 6.62
C LEU A 52 7.90 -1.85 6.71
N GLY A 53 9.16 -1.45 6.85
CA GLY A 53 10.27 -2.38 7.05
C GLY A 53 10.33 -2.98 8.47
N SER A 54 9.72 -2.36 9.47
CA SER A 54 9.71 -2.86 10.86
C SER A 54 8.44 -3.64 11.22
N LEU A 55 7.44 -3.67 10.33
CA LEU A 55 6.13 -4.26 10.61
C LEU A 55 5.90 -5.51 9.75
N SER A 56 5.31 -6.54 10.38
CA SER A 56 4.85 -7.75 9.68
C SER A 56 3.52 -8.21 10.28
N HIS A 57 2.44 -8.01 9.54
CA HIS A 57 1.09 -8.37 9.97
C HIS A 57 0.15 -8.54 8.76
N PRO A 58 -0.77 -9.52 8.74
CA PRO A 58 -1.66 -9.76 7.58
C PRO A 58 -2.60 -8.59 7.22
N ASN A 59 -2.80 -7.63 8.13
CA ASN A 59 -3.62 -6.43 7.90
C ASN A 59 -2.79 -5.13 7.79
N ILE A 60 -1.49 -5.25 7.51
CA ILE A 60 -0.60 -4.12 7.21
C ILE A 60 0.18 -4.46 5.96
N LEU A 61 0.17 -3.54 4.99
CA LEU A 61 0.84 -3.72 3.71
C LEU A 61 2.34 -4.02 3.92
N ARG A 62 2.83 -5.10 3.34
CA ARG A 62 4.22 -5.53 3.50
C ARG A 62 5.14 -4.89 2.47
N LEU A 63 6.23 -4.28 2.96
CA LEU A 63 7.40 -3.94 2.14
C LEU A 63 8.28 -5.18 1.95
N ILE A 64 8.42 -5.62 0.70
CA ILE A 64 9.17 -6.83 0.33
C ILE A 64 10.63 -6.49 0.06
N ASN A 65 10.88 -5.41 -0.68
CA ASN A 65 12.22 -5.01 -1.09
C ASN A 65 12.25 -3.51 -1.42
N THR A 66 13.44 -2.92 -1.38
CA THR A 66 13.70 -1.56 -1.86
C THR A 66 14.82 -1.59 -2.89
N ILE A 67 14.63 -0.91 -4.03
CA ILE A 67 15.67 -0.74 -5.04
C ILE A 67 15.86 0.75 -5.26
N GLU A 68 17.11 1.19 -5.16
CA GLU A 68 17.49 2.58 -5.42
C GLU A 68 18.37 2.64 -6.67
N THR A 69 18.05 3.59 -7.54
CA THR A 69 18.90 4.00 -8.66
C THR A 69 19.23 5.49 -8.51
N GLY A 70 20.03 6.04 -9.43
CA GLY A 70 20.42 7.46 -9.35
C GLY A 70 19.23 8.41 -9.19
N GLU A 71 18.25 8.30 -10.09
CA GLU A 71 17.11 9.22 -10.13
C GLU A 71 15.80 8.64 -9.59
N LYS A 72 15.72 7.32 -9.36
CA LYS A 72 14.47 6.65 -8.99
C LYS A 72 14.64 5.82 -7.72
N LEU A 73 13.57 5.74 -6.94
CA LEU A 73 13.42 4.83 -5.81
C LEU A 73 12.22 3.92 -6.08
N PHE A 74 12.39 2.63 -5.88
CA PHE A 74 11.36 1.63 -6.09
C PHE A 74 11.06 0.91 -4.78
N LEU A 75 9.83 1.01 -4.30
CA LEU A 75 9.33 0.21 -3.19
C LEU A 75 8.58 -1.00 -3.76
N VAL A 76 9.09 -2.20 -3.48
CA VAL A 76 8.43 -3.44 -3.86
C VAL A 76 7.54 -3.86 -2.71
N LEU A 77 6.24 -3.80 -2.92
CA LEU A 77 5.19 -4.06 -1.95
C LEU A 77 4.49 -5.38 -2.32
N GLU A 78 3.82 -6.01 -1.36
CA GLU A 78 2.89 -7.07 -1.70
C GLU A 78 1.76 -6.57 -2.60
N TYR A 79 1.24 -7.46 -3.45
CA TYR A 79 0.15 -7.11 -4.36
C TYR A 79 -1.20 -7.50 -3.76
N CYS A 80 -2.03 -6.51 -3.45
CA CYS A 80 -3.41 -6.70 -3.01
C CYS A 80 -4.34 -6.78 -4.23
N ASP A 81 -4.66 -7.99 -4.68
CA ASP A 81 -5.47 -8.22 -5.88
C ASP A 81 -6.97 -7.92 -5.70
N GLY A 82 -7.42 -7.69 -4.46
CA GLY A 82 -8.79 -7.27 -4.15
C GLY A 82 -9.08 -5.78 -4.42
N GLY A 83 -8.08 -4.97 -4.77
CA GLY A 83 -8.22 -3.51 -4.92
C GLY A 83 -8.39 -2.78 -3.58
N ASP A 84 -8.75 -1.49 -3.65
CA ASP A 84 -9.06 -0.68 -2.47
C ASP A 84 -10.51 -0.84 -2.00
N LEU A 85 -10.81 -0.36 -0.78
CA LEU A 85 -12.13 -0.52 -0.16
C LEU A 85 -13.20 0.28 -0.88
N GLU A 86 -12.84 1.41 -1.50
CA GLU A 86 -13.76 2.24 -2.27
C GLU A 86 -14.20 1.54 -3.57
N ALA A 87 -13.28 0.95 -4.32
CA ALA A 87 -13.54 0.12 -5.49
C ALA A 87 -14.34 -1.14 -5.11
N TYR A 88 -13.99 -1.78 -3.99
CA TYR A 88 -14.74 -2.92 -3.48
C TYR A 88 -16.18 -2.54 -3.16
N ARG A 89 -16.39 -1.41 -2.47
CA ARG A 89 -17.70 -0.86 -2.13
C ARG A 89 -18.50 -0.57 -3.39
N GLN A 90 -17.94 0.14 -4.37
CA GLN A 90 -18.59 0.44 -5.64
C GLN A 90 -19.06 -0.81 -6.39
N THR A 91 -18.30 -1.91 -6.29
CA THR A 91 -18.59 -3.17 -6.99
C THR A 91 -19.60 -4.05 -6.25
N HIS A 92 -19.54 -4.10 -4.92
CA HIS A 92 -20.30 -5.05 -4.08
C HIS A 92 -21.36 -4.37 -3.20
N GLY A 93 -21.44 -3.05 -3.24
CA GLY A 93 -22.38 -2.26 -2.47
C GLY A 93 -23.81 -2.46 -2.95
N GLY A 94 -24.74 -2.55 -1.99
CA GLY A 94 -26.17 -2.56 -2.26
C GLY A 94 -26.73 -1.16 -2.49
N PRO A 95 -28.02 -0.93 -2.13
CA PRO A 95 -28.64 0.39 -2.25
C PRO A 95 -27.83 1.50 -1.59
N ARG A 96 -27.65 2.62 -2.31
CA ARG A 96 -26.82 3.77 -1.88
C ARG A 96 -25.34 3.42 -1.71
N ASN A 97 -24.87 2.39 -2.40
CA ASN A 97 -23.46 1.97 -2.40
C ASN A 97 -22.96 1.62 -0.97
N ARG A 98 -23.80 0.90 -0.22
CA ARG A 98 -23.54 0.47 1.16
C ARG A 98 -23.24 -1.02 1.22
N LEU A 99 -22.20 -1.39 1.95
CA LEU A 99 -21.89 -2.80 2.20
C LEU A 99 -22.87 -3.40 3.21
N PRO A 100 -23.18 -4.71 3.11
CA PRO A 100 -23.86 -5.44 4.18
C PRO A 100 -23.11 -5.30 5.51
N GLU A 101 -23.85 -5.26 6.62
CA GLU A 101 -23.26 -5.06 7.95
C GLU A 101 -22.24 -6.16 8.30
N ALA A 102 -22.51 -7.41 7.92
CA ALA A 102 -21.58 -8.51 8.12
C ALA A 102 -20.22 -8.25 7.44
N THR A 103 -20.23 -7.82 6.17
CA THR A 103 -19.02 -7.48 5.42
C THR A 103 -18.29 -6.26 6.02
N ALA A 104 -19.03 -5.22 6.41
CA ALA A 104 -18.45 -4.06 7.06
C ALA A 104 -17.79 -4.41 8.40
N ARG A 105 -18.39 -5.33 9.16
CA ARG A 105 -17.84 -5.85 10.42
C ARG A 105 -16.51 -6.58 10.18
N ASP A 106 -16.42 -7.39 9.14
CA ASP A 106 -15.18 -8.11 8.81
C ASP A 106 -14.04 -7.15 8.44
N PHE A 107 -14.30 -6.15 7.60
CA PHE A 107 -13.29 -5.12 7.29
C PHE A 107 -12.91 -4.29 8.51
N THR A 108 -13.89 -3.93 9.35
CA THR A 108 -13.62 -3.17 10.59
C THR A 108 -12.74 -3.97 11.54
N ARG A 109 -12.96 -5.29 11.67
CA ARG A 109 -12.13 -6.17 12.49
C ARG A 109 -10.69 -6.21 11.98
N GLN A 110 -10.49 -6.44 10.68
CA GLN A 110 -9.16 -6.46 10.06
C GLN A 110 -8.43 -5.11 10.23
N LEU A 111 -9.14 -4.00 10.04
CA LEU A 111 -8.60 -2.66 10.27
C LEU A 111 -8.19 -2.46 11.73
N ALA A 112 -9.03 -2.87 12.68
CA ALA A 112 -8.73 -2.77 14.11
C ALA A 112 -7.51 -3.63 14.51
N GLU A 113 -7.38 -4.82 13.93
CA GLU A 113 -6.21 -5.70 14.11
C GLU A 113 -4.92 -5.01 13.61
N GLY A 114 -4.93 -4.39 12.42
CA GLY A 114 -3.80 -3.61 11.92
C GLY A 114 -3.48 -2.37 12.76
N LEU A 115 -4.49 -1.59 13.15
CA LEU A 115 -4.30 -0.41 14.01
C LEU A 115 -3.78 -0.76 15.41
N LYS A 116 -4.13 -1.94 15.94
CA LYS A 116 -3.61 -2.43 17.22
C LYS A 116 -2.09 -2.63 17.16
N VAL A 117 -1.57 -3.14 16.04
CA VAL A 117 -0.12 -3.28 15.83
C VAL A 117 0.55 -1.91 15.79
N LEU A 118 0.02 -0.96 15.00
CA LEU A 118 0.56 0.40 14.94
C LEU A 118 0.61 1.06 16.33
N ARG A 119 -0.46 0.90 17.11
CA ARG A 119 -0.52 1.42 18.49
C ARG A 119 0.55 0.79 19.39
N GLY A 120 0.81 -0.51 19.26
CA GLY A 120 1.87 -1.21 20.00
C GLY A 120 3.25 -0.60 19.76
N GLU A 121 3.52 -0.22 18.51
CA GLU A 121 4.76 0.43 18.06
C GLU A 121 4.76 1.96 18.23
N ARG A 122 3.72 2.54 18.86
CA ARG A 122 3.53 3.99 19.03
C ARG A 122 3.50 4.77 17.69
N ILE A 123 2.99 4.15 16.65
CA ILE A 123 2.82 4.72 15.31
C ILE A 123 1.37 5.18 15.14
N VAL A 124 1.18 6.38 14.57
CA VAL A 124 -0.12 6.90 14.15
C VAL A 124 -0.14 7.03 12.64
N HIS A 125 -1.09 6.38 11.97
CA HIS A 125 -1.17 6.35 10.49
C HIS A 125 -1.38 7.75 9.88
N ARG A 126 -2.25 8.57 10.48
CA ARG A 126 -2.60 9.96 10.11
C ARG A 126 -3.29 10.17 8.74
N ASP A 127 -3.28 9.19 7.84
CA ASP A 127 -3.97 9.29 6.54
C ASP A 127 -4.82 8.05 6.22
N LEU A 128 -5.63 7.59 7.19
CA LEU A 128 -6.49 6.43 7.00
C LEU A 128 -7.78 6.83 6.27
N LYS A 129 -7.99 6.28 5.07
CA LYS A 129 -9.13 6.58 4.19
C LYS A 129 -9.50 5.36 3.33
N PRO A 130 -10.67 5.36 2.63
CA PRO A 130 -11.14 4.21 1.85
C PRO A 130 -10.33 3.89 0.57
N GLN A 131 -9.50 4.83 0.10
CA GLN A 131 -8.57 4.66 -1.02
C GLN A 131 -7.20 4.22 -0.53
#